data_AF-A0A7G1HV18-F1
#
_entry.id   AF-A0A7G1HV18-F1
#
_cell.length_a   1.000
_cell.length_b   1.000
_cell.length_c   1.000
_cell.angle_alpha   90.00
_cell.angle_beta   90.00
_cell.angle_gamma   90.00
#
_symmetry.space_group_name_H-M   'P 1'
#
loop_
_entity.id
_entity.type
_entity.pdbx_description
1 polymer ?
#
loop_
_entity_poly.entity_id
_entity_poly.type
_entity_poly.pdbx_seq_one_letter_code
_entity_poly.pdbx_strand_id
1 'polypeptide(L)'
;MKRYTFSTKALSFSIILSCGMFFPQIIEAQKANKILDLLQQGKISKAVEKRNRVYSNDGAKELMLADICDCILFNTKEYKAYDPYKAYSIFKDTYLKHKDNKDANKFLTKHKTSFLKIQTQIENNILADAKVLNTEEGYNKAISVCDSCSYLSEAKVLQEEVVYNNAISEGTLEGYNYFLSHYPESEKVEEITALADKIIFEKLDDTIEAYSAFIQQYPKSKLVAEAQNRIYNLAYNNTIEQNTLEAYNGLIQRYPNHPKKEEIQNKIEELSFKSLSTDFTMKAYDSFISKFPQSKYIIQANTLIRPINQNEWHWKSNGLKGYVKSTTETSSKEGGKNNSNSTDIITQYNELGEVILEQITTGKDVKITQILYHPDFSLSAIIESNGRKRYDYKNGLLNKITFINSRKKESPIAIFKYDNGGRLIERTDYITGVKGSTITQYTYNANDSIISSKKYKSTTPKNTTIQQYIDGKVVSSTETIGKQTTQKRYTYNDKGDLIKITTTKNNKDTENTTYEYLYDETGNWTKQSMFINGTLNIVRQRAIEYFYK
;
A
#
# COMPACT_ATOMS: atom_id res chain seq x y z
N MET A 1 47.57 -108.35 13.98
CA MET A 1 46.55 -109.39 13.73
C MET A 1 46.03 -109.18 12.30
N LYS A 2 46.35 -110.13 11.39
CA LYS A 2 45.95 -110.27 9.97
C LYS A 2 46.22 -109.09 8.99
N ARG A 3 46.79 -109.24 7.79
CA ARG A 3 47.61 -110.26 7.09
C ARG A 3 47.84 -109.72 5.65
N TYR A 4 49.06 -109.90 5.11
CA TYR A 4 49.42 -110.03 3.67
C TYR A 4 49.27 -108.81 2.73
N THR A 5 50.15 -108.52 1.75
CA THR A 5 51.19 -109.29 1.00
C THR A 5 52.13 -108.25 0.33
N PHE A 6 53.48 -108.29 0.51
CA PHE A 6 54.51 -108.86 -0.41
C PHE A 6 54.33 -108.49 -1.88
N SER A 7 55.27 -107.82 -2.57
CA SER A 7 56.53 -108.35 -3.16
C SER A 7 56.82 -107.44 -4.40
N THR A 8 58.00 -107.09 -4.90
CA THR A 8 59.40 -107.54 -4.75
C THR A 8 60.34 -106.43 -5.22
N LYS A 9 61.60 -106.55 -4.79
CA LYS A 9 62.76 -105.71 -5.07
C LYS A 9 63.24 -105.84 -6.52
N ALA A 10 63.91 -104.80 -7.01
CA ALA A 10 65.17 -104.96 -7.74
C ALA A 10 66.09 -103.77 -7.44
N LEU A 11 67.13 -104.05 -6.66
CA LEU A 11 68.29 -103.18 -6.45
C LEU A 11 69.14 -103.17 -7.72
N SER A 12 69.75 -102.02 -8.02
CA SER A 12 71.17 -102.03 -8.40
C SER A 12 71.88 -100.81 -7.80
N PHE A 13 72.94 -101.14 -7.07
CA PHE A 13 73.90 -100.26 -6.41
C PHE A 13 74.67 -99.40 -7.43
N SER A 14 75.07 -98.18 -7.04
CA SER A 14 76.50 -97.76 -7.07
C SER A 14 76.75 -96.41 -6.39
N ILE A 15 77.36 -96.50 -5.19
CA ILE A 15 78.59 -95.80 -4.74
C ILE A 15 78.65 -94.26 -4.83
N ILE A 16 78.45 -93.65 -3.65
CA ILE A 16 79.27 -92.65 -2.94
C ILE A 16 80.10 -91.66 -3.79
N LEU A 17 79.78 -90.36 -3.65
CA LEU A 17 80.82 -89.35 -3.47
C LEU A 17 80.34 -88.29 -2.46
N SER A 18 80.98 -88.29 -1.28
CA SER A 18 80.87 -87.24 -0.29
C SER A 18 81.70 -86.03 -0.72
N CYS A 19 81.08 -84.87 -0.81
CA CYS A 19 81.79 -83.60 -0.74
C CYS A 19 80.84 -82.58 -0.10
N GLY A 20 81.17 -82.19 1.12
CA GLY A 20 80.43 -81.17 1.86
C GLY A 20 80.62 -79.80 1.22
N MET A 21 79.53 -79.03 1.16
CA MET A 21 79.61 -77.58 1.14
C MET A 21 78.54 -77.04 2.07
N PHE A 22 79.01 -76.40 3.14
CA PHE A 22 78.26 -75.39 3.85
C PHE A 22 77.78 -74.35 2.83
N PHE A 23 76.46 -74.17 2.74
CA PHE A 23 75.88 -72.94 2.19
C PHE A 23 75.03 -72.28 3.28
N PRO A 24 75.25 -70.98 3.54
CA PRO A 24 74.51 -70.23 4.55
C PRO A 24 73.09 -69.98 4.02
N GLN A 25 72.06 -70.43 4.74
CA GLN A 25 70.69 -70.18 4.35
C GLN A 25 70.25 -68.80 4.83
N ILE A 26 70.59 -67.78 4.03
CA ILE A 26 69.78 -66.57 3.93
C ILE A 26 68.48 -67.01 3.24
N ILE A 27 67.43 -67.31 4.02
CA ILE A 27 66.10 -67.55 3.47
C ILE A 27 65.55 -66.19 3.03
N GLU A 28 65.88 -65.78 1.81
CA GLU A 28 65.13 -64.75 1.10
C GLU A 28 63.69 -65.23 0.92
N ALA A 29 62.73 -64.31 1.07
CA ALA A 29 61.32 -64.54 0.83
C ALA A 29 61.06 -64.84 -0.67
N GLN A 30 61.28 -66.08 -1.10
CA GLN A 30 61.23 -66.46 -2.51
C GLN A 30 59.81 -66.50 -3.09
N LYS A 31 58.76 -66.68 -2.26
CA LYS A 31 57.38 -66.82 -2.77
C LYS A 31 56.80 -65.45 -3.13
N ALA A 32 56.84 -64.47 -2.23
CA ALA A 32 56.34 -63.11 -2.45
C ALA A 32 57.02 -62.40 -3.63
N ASN A 33 58.34 -62.57 -3.81
CA ASN A 33 59.05 -62.03 -4.98
C ASN A 33 58.47 -62.57 -6.29
N LYS A 34 58.27 -63.89 -6.38
CA LYS A 34 57.68 -64.53 -7.56
C LYS A 34 56.23 -64.10 -7.78
N ILE A 35 55.46 -63.89 -6.71
CA ILE A 35 54.07 -63.40 -6.81
C ILE A 35 54.07 -62.01 -7.46
N LEU A 36 54.88 -61.07 -6.94
CA LEU A 36 54.93 -59.72 -7.48
C LEU A 36 55.50 -59.66 -8.90
N ASP A 37 56.54 -60.46 -9.21
CA ASP A 37 57.05 -60.60 -10.59
C ASP A 37 55.95 -61.06 -11.56
N LEU A 38 55.13 -62.03 -11.15
CA LEU A 38 54.02 -62.54 -11.97
C LEU A 38 52.91 -61.50 -12.14
N LEU A 39 52.60 -60.72 -11.11
CA LEU A 39 51.65 -59.60 -11.19
C LEU A 39 52.16 -58.52 -12.16
N GLN A 40 53.43 -58.12 -12.07
CA GLN A 40 54.05 -57.13 -12.97
C GLN A 40 54.12 -57.60 -14.43
N GLN A 41 54.17 -58.92 -14.66
CA GLN A 41 54.12 -59.53 -15.99
C GLN A 41 52.69 -59.74 -16.51
N GLY A 42 51.65 -59.36 -15.77
CA GLY A 42 50.24 -59.59 -16.13
C GLY A 42 49.81 -61.07 -16.05
N LYS A 43 50.62 -61.95 -15.44
CA LYS A 43 50.34 -63.40 -15.35
C LYS A 43 49.49 -63.73 -14.13
N ILE A 44 48.28 -63.17 -14.08
CA ILE A 44 47.45 -63.13 -12.86
C ILE A 44 47.08 -64.52 -12.34
N SER A 45 46.66 -65.45 -13.20
CA SER A 45 46.31 -66.82 -12.77
C SER A 45 47.49 -67.55 -12.12
N LYS A 46 48.71 -67.33 -12.62
CA LYS A 46 49.94 -67.90 -12.04
C LYS A 46 50.31 -67.21 -10.73
N ALA A 47 50.11 -65.90 -10.63
CA ALA A 47 50.30 -65.16 -9.38
C ALA A 47 49.37 -65.69 -8.27
N VAL A 48 48.09 -65.91 -8.59
CA VAL A 48 47.09 -66.50 -7.67
C VAL A 48 47.49 -67.91 -7.23
N GLU A 49 47.89 -68.77 -8.17
CA GLU A 49 48.36 -70.12 -7.86
C GLU A 49 49.55 -70.09 -6.88
N LYS A 50 50.47 -69.14 -7.05
CA LYS A 50 51.62 -68.97 -6.15
C LYS A 50 51.22 -68.38 -4.80
N ARG A 51 50.32 -67.40 -4.77
CA ARG A 51 49.77 -66.81 -3.55
C ARG A 51 49.08 -67.88 -2.70
N ASN A 52 48.31 -68.78 -3.31
CA ASN A 52 47.61 -69.86 -2.58
C ASN A 52 48.55 -70.91 -1.94
N ARG A 53 49.85 -70.84 -2.20
CA ARG A 53 50.90 -71.65 -1.55
C ARG A 53 51.64 -70.91 -0.44
N VAL A 54 51.17 -69.71 -0.08
CA VAL A 54 51.53 -69.00 1.14
C VAL A 54 50.52 -69.40 2.21
N TYR A 55 51.01 -69.97 3.31
CA TYR A 55 50.18 -70.54 4.39
C TYR A 55 50.38 -69.73 5.67
N SER A 56 49.40 -69.70 6.57
CA SER A 56 49.44 -68.91 7.81
C SER A 56 50.56 -69.28 8.79
N ASN A 57 51.21 -70.42 8.60
CA ASN A 57 52.39 -70.86 9.34
C ASN A 57 53.72 -70.50 8.66
N ASP A 58 53.70 -69.85 7.50
CA ASP A 58 54.90 -69.26 6.89
C ASP A 58 55.46 -68.13 7.79
N GLY A 59 56.75 -67.85 7.69
CA GLY A 59 57.41 -66.87 8.55
C GLY A 59 56.80 -65.46 8.43
N ALA A 60 56.78 -64.70 9.53
CA ALA A 60 56.17 -63.37 9.60
C ALA A 60 56.62 -62.41 8.48
N LYS A 61 57.88 -62.51 8.04
CA LYS A 61 58.41 -61.76 6.89
C LYS A 61 57.74 -62.13 5.57
N GLU A 62 57.51 -63.41 5.31
CA GLU A 62 56.86 -63.89 4.09
C GLU A 62 55.39 -63.48 4.06
N LEU A 63 54.69 -63.60 5.20
CA LEU A 63 53.30 -63.17 5.35
C LEU A 63 53.13 -61.67 5.10
N MET A 64 53.97 -60.83 5.73
CA MET A 64 53.98 -59.38 5.49
C MET A 64 54.15 -59.03 4.00
N LEU A 65 55.09 -59.69 3.31
CA LEU A 65 55.33 -59.42 1.89
C LEU A 65 54.20 -59.97 1.00
N ALA A 66 53.56 -61.06 1.42
CA ALA A 66 52.35 -61.57 0.78
C ALA A 66 51.16 -60.61 0.95
N ASP A 67 51.00 -59.96 2.10
CA ASP A 67 49.97 -58.93 2.31
C ASP A 67 50.15 -57.73 1.36
N ILE A 68 51.40 -57.29 1.14
CA ILE A 68 51.74 -56.28 0.13
C ILE A 68 51.36 -56.76 -1.29
N CYS A 69 51.61 -58.04 -1.60
CA CYS A 69 51.22 -58.62 -2.89
C CYS A 69 49.69 -58.72 -3.02
N ASP A 70 48.98 -59.03 -1.94
CA ASP A 70 47.52 -59.10 -1.91
C ASP A 70 46.91 -57.72 -2.17
N CYS A 71 47.49 -56.62 -1.66
CA CYS A 71 47.07 -55.26 -2.01
C CYS A 71 47.10 -55.04 -3.54
N ILE A 72 48.17 -55.45 -4.20
CA ILE A 72 48.34 -55.29 -5.65
C ILE A 72 47.40 -56.24 -6.41
N LEU A 73 47.28 -57.49 -5.97
CA LEU A 73 46.44 -58.51 -6.59
C LEU A 73 44.95 -58.12 -6.55
N PHE A 74 44.41 -57.72 -5.40
CA PHE A 74 43.02 -57.24 -5.29
C PHE A 74 42.76 -55.97 -6.09
N ASN A 75 43.80 -55.16 -6.34
CA ASN A 75 43.72 -53.96 -7.18
C ASN A 75 44.01 -54.20 -8.68
N THR A 76 44.19 -55.46 -9.10
CA THR A 76 44.45 -55.81 -10.50
C THR A 76 43.15 -56.15 -11.22
N LYS A 77 42.78 -55.39 -12.26
CA LYS A 77 41.46 -55.51 -12.94
C LYS A 77 41.21 -56.89 -13.57
N GLU A 78 42.26 -57.56 -14.02
CA GLU A 78 42.20 -58.91 -14.60
C GLU A 78 42.03 -60.01 -13.55
N TYR A 79 42.12 -59.68 -12.25
CA TYR A 79 41.86 -60.63 -11.17
C TYR A 79 40.36 -60.84 -10.97
N LYS A 80 39.91 -62.10 -10.93
CA LYS A 80 38.49 -62.45 -10.78
C LYS A 80 37.84 -61.87 -9.52
N ALA A 81 38.61 -61.67 -8.45
CA ALA A 81 38.14 -61.05 -7.22
C ALA A 81 38.69 -59.62 -7.08
N TYR A 82 38.84 -58.90 -8.20
CA TYR A 82 39.16 -57.47 -8.21
C TYR A 82 38.21 -56.71 -7.29
N ASP A 83 38.80 -56.04 -6.32
CA ASP A 83 38.10 -55.27 -5.31
C ASP A 83 39.09 -54.23 -4.75
N PRO A 84 39.15 -53.03 -5.35
CA PRO A 84 40.09 -52.01 -4.93
C PRO A 84 39.75 -51.46 -3.53
N TYR A 85 38.51 -51.60 -3.06
CA TYR A 85 38.10 -51.25 -1.70
C TYR A 85 38.71 -52.22 -0.68
N LYS A 86 38.67 -53.51 -0.98
CA LYS A 86 39.36 -54.53 -0.19
C LYS A 86 40.87 -54.37 -0.28
N ALA A 87 41.42 -54.06 -1.46
CA ALA A 87 42.83 -53.74 -1.61
C ALA A 87 43.26 -52.58 -0.70
N TYR A 88 42.45 -51.52 -0.61
CA TYR A 88 42.72 -50.39 0.28
C TYR A 88 42.64 -50.77 1.76
N SER A 89 41.65 -51.58 2.15
CA SER A 89 41.54 -52.09 3.53
C SER A 89 42.79 -52.87 3.95
N ILE A 90 43.25 -53.81 3.10
CA ILE A 90 44.50 -54.56 3.32
C ILE A 90 45.70 -53.61 3.33
N PHE A 91 45.74 -52.63 2.42
CA PHE A 91 46.81 -51.65 2.34
C PHE A 91 46.91 -50.82 3.62
N LYS A 92 45.79 -50.32 4.16
CA LYS A 92 45.75 -49.54 5.40
C LYS A 92 46.34 -50.34 6.57
N ASP A 93 45.90 -51.59 6.72
CA ASP A 93 46.41 -52.48 7.76
C ASP A 93 47.91 -52.78 7.58
N THR A 94 48.34 -53.05 6.35
CA THR A 94 49.73 -53.37 6.01
C THR A 94 50.64 -52.17 6.20
N TYR A 95 50.22 -50.99 5.73
CA TYR A 95 50.95 -49.74 5.84
C TYR A 95 51.14 -49.32 7.30
N LEU A 96 50.08 -49.38 8.11
CA LEU A 96 50.14 -49.06 9.54
C LEU A 96 51.15 -49.94 10.29
N LYS A 97 51.23 -51.23 9.94
CA LYS A 97 52.13 -52.19 10.59
C LYS A 97 53.58 -52.13 10.09
N HIS A 98 53.79 -51.73 8.83
CA HIS A 98 55.05 -52.03 8.13
C HIS A 98 55.68 -50.88 7.34
N LYS A 99 55.16 -49.65 7.39
CA LYS A 99 55.74 -48.50 6.66
C LYS A 99 57.24 -48.27 6.90
N ASP A 100 57.71 -48.49 8.13
CA ASP A 100 59.10 -48.29 8.52
C ASP A 100 59.94 -49.58 8.48
N ASN A 101 59.35 -50.69 8.00
CA ASN A 101 60.01 -51.97 7.96
C ASN A 101 61.03 -52.04 6.81
N LYS A 102 62.31 -52.25 7.15
CA LYS A 102 63.42 -52.31 6.19
C LYS A 102 63.25 -53.39 5.12
N ASP A 103 62.68 -54.54 5.47
CA ASP A 103 62.48 -55.65 4.53
C ASP A 103 61.33 -55.37 3.55
N ALA A 104 60.23 -54.77 4.02
CA ALA A 104 59.15 -54.29 3.15
C ALA A 104 59.67 -53.24 2.16
N ASN A 105 60.42 -52.24 2.64
CA ASN A 105 60.98 -51.19 1.80
C ASN A 105 62.01 -51.72 0.79
N LYS A 106 62.88 -52.67 1.19
CA LYS A 106 63.81 -53.33 0.27
C LYS A 106 63.06 -54.14 -0.80
N PHE A 107 62.00 -54.85 -0.42
CA PHE A 107 61.15 -55.60 -1.34
C PHE A 107 60.49 -54.67 -2.37
N LEU A 108 59.81 -53.62 -1.92
CA LEU A 108 59.16 -52.65 -2.80
C LEU A 108 60.15 -51.98 -3.75
N THR A 109 61.33 -51.59 -3.25
CA THR A 109 62.40 -50.96 -4.05
C THR A 109 62.94 -51.90 -5.13
N LYS A 110 63.18 -53.18 -4.79
CA LYS A 110 63.60 -54.21 -5.75
C LYS A 110 62.61 -54.33 -6.92
N HIS A 111 61.32 -54.21 -6.61
CA HIS A 111 60.22 -54.28 -7.58
C HIS A 111 59.85 -52.91 -8.18
N LYS A 112 60.70 -51.88 -8.02
CA LYS A 112 60.49 -50.50 -8.54
C LYS A 112 59.16 -49.85 -8.13
N THR A 113 58.57 -50.31 -7.02
CA THR A 113 57.32 -49.81 -6.46
C THR A 113 57.56 -49.18 -5.07
N SER A 114 56.51 -48.66 -4.45
CA SER A 114 56.53 -48.11 -3.08
C SER A 114 55.13 -48.16 -2.50
N PHE A 115 55.01 -47.99 -1.17
CA PHE A 115 53.70 -47.85 -0.54
C PHE A 115 52.89 -46.70 -1.17
N LEU A 116 53.53 -45.56 -1.45
CA LEU A 116 52.87 -44.43 -2.12
C LEU A 116 52.36 -44.81 -3.51
N LYS A 117 53.16 -45.49 -4.34
CA LYS A 117 52.71 -45.93 -5.67
C LYS A 117 51.55 -46.93 -5.61
N ILE A 118 51.59 -47.86 -4.65
CA ILE A 118 50.50 -48.83 -4.43
C ILE A 118 49.23 -48.08 -4.00
N GLN A 119 49.35 -47.17 -3.03
CA GLN A 119 48.25 -46.32 -2.57
C GLN A 119 47.62 -45.55 -3.73
N THR A 120 48.42 -44.80 -4.49
CA THR A 120 47.94 -44.02 -5.64
C THR A 120 47.23 -44.90 -6.67
N GLN A 121 47.75 -46.11 -6.95
CA GLN A 121 47.10 -47.00 -7.90
C GLN A 121 45.77 -47.56 -7.39
N ILE A 122 45.66 -47.84 -6.09
CA ILE A 122 44.40 -48.26 -5.46
C ILE A 122 43.39 -47.11 -5.49
N GLU A 123 43.82 -45.93 -5.04
CA GLU A 123 43.04 -44.69 -5.02
C GLU A 123 42.49 -44.32 -6.42
N ASN A 124 43.33 -44.39 -7.46
CA ASN A 124 42.91 -44.16 -8.85
C ASN A 124 41.86 -45.16 -9.33
N ASN A 125 41.99 -46.44 -8.96
CA ASN A 125 41.04 -47.48 -9.33
C ASN A 125 39.71 -47.34 -8.58
N ILE A 126 39.72 -46.97 -7.30
CA ILE A 126 38.50 -46.67 -6.54
C ILE A 126 37.73 -45.54 -7.20
N LEU A 127 38.40 -44.41 -7.50
CA LEU A 127 37.76 -43.29 -8.19
C LEU A 127 37.29 -43.69 -9.60
N ALA A 128 38.08 -44.45 -10.35
CA ALA A 128 37.70 -44.91 -11.68
C ALA A 128 36.44 -45.78 -11.66
N ASP A 129 36.33 -46.70 -10.70
CA ASP A 129 35.15 -47.54 -10.53
C ASP A 129 33.92 -46.69 -10.13
N ALA A 130 34.11 -45.68 -9.26
CA ALA A 130 33.04 -44.74 -8.91
C ALA A 130 32.59 -43.90 -10.12
N LYS A 131 33.52 -43.44 -10.96
CA LYS A 131 33.22 -42.74 -12.22
C LYS A 131 32.47 -43.60 -13.23
N VAL A 132 32.74 -44.90 -13.26
CA VAL A 132 32.00 -45.85 -14.13
C VAL A 132 30.57 -46.02 -13.65
N LEU A 133 30.33 -46.08 -12.34
CA LEU A 133 28.98 -46.11 -11.78
C LEU A 133 28.26 -44.78 -12.00
N ASN A 134 28.97 -43.67 -11.80
CA ASN A 134 28.49 -42.29 -11.90
C ASN A 134 27.16 -42.06 -11.14
N THR A 135 27.06 -42.65 -9.94
CA THR A 135 25.91 -42.48 -9.04
C THR A 135 26.36 -41.85 -7.73
N GLU A 136 25.42 -41.19 -7.05
CA GLU A 136 25.67 -40.68 -5.70
C GLU A 136 26.12 -41.80 -4.75
N GLU A 137 25.51 -42.99 -4.82
CA GLU A 137 25.91 -44.16 -4.04
C GLU A 137 27.35 -44.61 -4.37
N GLY A 138 27.72 -44.61 -5.65
CA GLY A 138 29.06 -44.98 -6.10
C GLY A 138 30.14 -44.04 -5.56
N TYR A 139 29.90 -42.72 -5.63
CA TYR A 139 30.82 -41.73 -5.06
C TYR A 139 30.81 -41.73 -3.53
N ASN A 140 29.65 -41.89 -2.88
CA ASN A 140 29.54 -42.07 -1.43
C ASN A 140 30.39 -43.25 -0.95
N LYS A 141 30.29 -44.39 -1.65
CA LYS A 141 31.11 -45.58 -1.36
C LYS A 141 32.59 -45.25 -1.45
N ALA A 142 33.06 -44.56 -2.50
CA ALA A 142 34.44 -44.13 -2.65
C ALA A 142 34.91 -43.14 -1.58
N ILE A 143 34.07 -42.16 -1.21
CA ILE A 143 34.38 -41.13 -0.21
C ILE A 143 34.50 -41.76 1.18
N SER A 144 33.65 -42.74 1.51
CA SER A 144 33.65 -43.42 2.81
C SER A 144 34.90 -44.28 3.09
N VAL A 145 35.74 -44.52 2.09
CA VAL A 145 36.92 -45.40 2.22
C VAL A 145 37.98 -44.81 3.14
N CYS A 146 38.24 -43.50 3.03
CA CYS A 146 39.26 -42.85 3.84
C CYS A 146 39.14 -41.32 3.85
N ASP A 147 39.52 -40.68 4.96
CA ASP A 147 39.38 -39.22 5.16
C ASP A 147 40.49 -38.37 4.54
N SER A 148 41.54 -38.99 4.00
CA SER A 148 42.74 -38.29 3.47
C SER A 148 43.22 -38.82 2.11
N CYS A 149 42.33 -39.49 1.37
CA CYS A 149 42.64 -40.06 0.05
C CYS A 149 42.82 -38.91 -0.95
N SER A 150 43.78 -39.04 -1.88
CA SER A 150 44.11 -37.96 -2.80
C SER A 150 42.96 -37.59 -3.75
N TYR A 151 42.05 -38.53 -4.02
CA TYR A 151 40.89 -38.33 -4.90
C TYR A 151 39.67 -37.66 -4.25
N LEU A 152 39.66 -37.41 -2.93
CA LEU A 152 38.44 -37.02 -2.21
C LEU A 152 37.81 -35.74 -2.73
N SER A 153 38.62 -34.72 -2.99
CA SER A 153 38.14 -33.44 -3.52
C SER A 153 37.44 -33.65 -4.87
N GLU A 154 38.03 -34.46 -5.75
CA GLU A 154 37.45 -34.79 -7.05
C GLU A 154 36.17 -35.62 -6.91
N ALA A 155 36.16 -36.64 -6.04
CA ALA A 155 34.98 -37.47 -5.81
C ALA A 155 33.79 -36.67 -5.25
N LYS A 156 34.03 -35.72 -4.34
CA LYS A 156 32.98 -34.84 -3.81
C LYS A 156 32.38 -33.92 -4.87
N VAL A 157 33.22 -33.34 -5.74
CA VAL A 157 32.74 -32.51 -6.86
C VAL A 157 31.89 -33.34 -7.83
N LEU A 158 32.34 -34.56 -8.18
CA LEU A 158 31.58 -35.44 -9.07
C LEU A 158 30.28 -35.94 -8.44
N GLN A 159 30.29 -36.18 -7.12
CA GLN A 159 29.08 -36.52 -6.39
C GLN A 159 28.06 -35.39 -6.45
N GLU A 160 28.49 -34.15 -6.15
CA GLU A 160 27.64 -32.96 -6.25
C GLU A 160 27.08 -32.80 -7.67
N GLU A 161 27.92 -32.98 -8.70
CA GLU A 161 27.49 -32.91 -10.10
C GLU A 161 26.40 -33.94 -10.43
N VAL A 162 26.51 -35.17 -9.93
CA VAL A 162 25.47 -36.19 -10.10
C VAL A 162 24.18 -35.78 -9.39
N VAL A 163 24.25 -35.30 -8.15
CA VAL A 163 23.05 -34.89 -7.39
C VAL A 163 22.39 -33.67 -8.05
N TYR A 164 23.18 -32.70 -8.53
CA TYR A 164 22.68 -31.56 -9.31
C TYR A 164 21.97 -32.04 -10.58
N ASN A 165 22.62 -32.90 -11.38
CA ASN A 165 22.03 -33.40 -12.62
C ASN A 165 20.74 -34.20 -12.36
N ASN A 166 20.69 -34.98 -11.29
CA ASN A 166 19.48 -35.69 -10.87
C ASN A 166 18.37 -34.69 -10.54
N ALA A 167 18.65 -33.69 -9.70
CA ALA A 167 17.67 -32.66 -9.32
C ALA A 167 17.12 -31.90 -10.54
N ILE A 168 17.99 -31.51 -11.49
CA ILE A 168 17.59 -30.86 -12.75
C ILE A 168 16.75 -31.80 -13.62
N SER A 169 17.13 -33.08 -13.73
CA SER A 169 16.43 -34.05 -14.57
C SER A 169 15.04 -34.43 -14.04
N GLU A 170 14.91 -34.54 -12.71
CA GLU A 170 13.64 -34.81 -12.05
C GLU A 170 12.72 -33.58 -12.12
N GLY A 171 13.29 -32.38 -11.99
CA GLY A 171 12.54 -31.14 -12.06
C GLY A 171 11.46 -31.01 -10.97
N THR A 172 11.65 -31.68 -9.83
CA THR A 172 10.68 -31.69 -8.72
C THR A 172 11.16 -30.85 -7.54
N LEU A 173 10.21 -30.37 -6.74
CA LEU A 173 10.53 -29.67 -5.50
C LEU A 173 11.28 -30.58 -4.51
N GLU A 174 10.98 -31.89 -4.51
CA GLU A 174 11.66 -32.89 -3.69
C GLU A 174 13.16 -32.96 -4.06
N GLY A 175 13.48 -33.09 -5.35
CA GLY A 175 14.85 -33.15 -5.85
C GLY A 175 15.63 -31.86 -5.61
N TYR A 176 15.00 -30.70 -5.79
CA TYR A 176 15.64 -29.41 -5.47
C TYR A 176 15.90 -29.25 -3.97
N ASN A 177 14.93 -29.61 -3.11
CA ASN A 177 15.12 -29.57 -1.66
C ASN A 177 16.20 -30.56 -1.18
N TYR A 178 16.29 -31.72 -1.83
CA TYR A 178 17.37 -32.68 -1.58
C TYR A 178 18.74 -32.04 -1.88
N PHE A 179 18.92 -31.42 -3.06
CA PHE A 179 20.16 -30.72 -3.40
C PHE A 179 20.49 -29.59 -2.40
N LEU A 180 19.52 -28.70 -2.12
CA LEU A 180 19.72 -27.54 -1.24
C LEU A 180 20.07 -27.93 0.20
N SER A 181 19.58 -29.07 0.67
CA SER A 181 19.87 -29.57 2.02
C SER A 181 21.24 -30.25 2.13
N HIS A 182 21.71 -30.92 1.07
CA HIS A 182 22.97 -31.66 1.08
C HIS A 182 24.17 -30.81 0.58
N TYR A 183 23.93 -29.79 -0.25
CA TYR A 183 24.96 -28.92 -0.83
C TYR A 183 24.64 -27.42 -0.64
N PRO A 184 24.46 -26.93 0.61
CA PRO A 184 24.05 -25.55 0.87
C PRO A 184 25.11 -24.48 0.53
N GLU A 185 26.36 -24.87 0.33
CA GLU A 185 27.47 -23.98 -0.03
C GLU A 185 27.83 -24.05 -1.54
N SER A 186 27.08 -24.82 -2.33
CA SER A 186 27.34 -24.96 -3.76
C SER A 186 27.09 -23.66 -4.53
N GLU A 187 27.89 -23.41 -5.56
CA GLU A 187 27.66 -22.32 -6.53
C GLU A 187 26.32 -22.50 -7.30
N LYS A 188 25.74 -23.70 -7.29
CA LYS A 188 24.45 -24.03 -7.92
C LYS A 188 23.23 -23.69 -7.07
N VAL A 189 23.41 -23.30 -5.80
CA VAL A 189 22.30 -23.01 -4.87
C VAL A 189 21.36 -21.92 -5.39
N GLU A 190 21.91 -20.85 -5.98
CA GLU A 190 21.07 -19.76 -6.51
C GLU A 190 20.15 -20.26 -7.63
N GLU A 191 20.69 -21.07 -8.53
CA GLU A 191 19.96 -21.65 -9.67
C GLU A 191 18.86 -22.60 -9.19
N ILE A 192 19.20 -23.55 -8.31
CA ILE A 192 18.26 -24.53 -7.77
C ILE A 192 17.16 -23.86 -6.94
N THR A 193 17.52 -22.85 -6.14
CA THR A 193 16.54 -22.05 -5.38
C THR A 193 15.55 -21.35 -6.32
N ALA A 194 16.02 -20.75 -7.41
CA ALA A 194 15.15 -20.10 -8.38
C ALA A 194 14.18 -21.09 -9.07
N LEU A 195 14.62 -22.32 -9.33
CA LEU A 195 13.77 -23.38 -9.88
C LEU A 195 12.73 -23.88 -8.86
N ALA A 196 13.12 -24.05 -7.59
CA ALA A 196 12.22 -24.42 -6.51
C ALA A 196 11.15 -23.34 -6.28
N ASP A 197 11.56 -22.08 -6.16
CA ASP A 197 10.68 -20.92 -6.02
C ASP A 197 9.67 -20.85 -7.16
N LYS A 198 10.10 -21.12 -8.40
CA LYS A 198 9.22 -21.13 -9.57
C LYS A 198 8.12 -22.19 -9.46
N ILE A 199 8.46 -23.42 -9.06
CA ILE A 199 7.46 -24.49 -8.86
C ILE A 199 6.48 -24.12 -7.74
N ILE A 200 6.98 -23.52 -6.66
CA ILE A 200 6.13 -23.08 -5.54
C ILE A 200 5.18 -21.98 -6.02
N PHE A 201 5.70 -20.99 -6.74
CA PHE A 201 4.94 -19.85 -7.25
C PHE A 201 3.84 -20.27 -8.24
N GLU A 202 4.14 -21.19 -9.16
CA GLU A 202 3.18 -21.71 -10.15
C GLU A 202 2.02 -22.50 -9.51
N LYS A 203 2.19 -22.98 -8.28
CA LYS A 203 1.17 -23.72 -7.52
C LYS A 203 0.35 -22.86 -6.56
N LEU A 204 0.65 -21.55 -6.47
CA LEU A 204 -0.13 -20.65 -5.61
C LEU A 204 -1.54 -20.46 -6.18
N ASP A 205 -2.52 -20.43 -5.27
CA ASP A 205 -3.85 -19.95 -5.61
C ASP A 205 -3.78 -18.46 -6.01
N ASP A 206 -4.57 -18.04 -7.00
CA ASP A 206 -4.61 -16.66 -7.49
C ASP A 206 -5.37 -15.74 -6.50
N THR A 207 -4.79 -15.55 -5.32
CA THR A 207 -5.36 -14.81 -4.19
C THR A 207 -4.33 -13.88 -3.57
N ILE A 208 -4.80 -12.78 -2.96
CA ILE A 208 -3.91 -11.82 -2.28
C ILE A 208 -3.17 -12.51 -1.12
N GLU A 209 -3.85 -13.40 -0.40
CA GLU A 209 -3.32 -14.14 0.75
C GLU A 209 -2.17 -15.06 0.35
N ALA A 210 -2.33 -15.86 -0.72
CA ALA A 210 -1.30 -16.78 -1.19
C ALA A 210 -0.05 -16.04 -1.67
N TYR A 211 -0.19 -14.99 -2.47
CA TYR A 211 0.95 -14.18 -2.91
C TYR A 211 1.62 -13.43 -1.76
N SER A 212 0.85 -12.94 -0.77
CA SER A 212 1.41 -12.29 0.41
C SER A 212 2.22 -13.27 1.27
N ALA A 213 1.72 -14.50 1.44
CA ALA A 213 2.44 -15.56 2.13
C ALA A 213 3.73 -15.94 1.40
N PHE A 214 3.71 -16.01 0.07
CA PHE A 214 4.90 -16.24 -0.74
C PHE A 214 5.96 -15.15 -0.54
N ILE A 215 5.58 -13.86 -0.61
CA ILE A 215 6.52 -12.75 -0.39
C ILE A 215 7.13 -12.80 1.01
N GLN A 216 6.34 -13.18 2.03
CA GLN A 216 6.82 -13.30 3.40
C GLN A 216 7.80 -14.47 3.58
N GLN A 217 7.50 -15.62 2.96
CA GLN A 217 8.30 -16.84 3.10
C GLN A 217 9.56 -16.83 2.23
N TYR A 218 9.51 -16.20 1.06
CA TYR A 218 10.60 -16.16 0.06
C TYR A 218 10.99 -14.72 -0.32
N PRO A 219 11.42 -13.87 0.63
CA PRO A 219 11.66 -12.44 0.39
C PRO A 219 12.81 -12.14 -0.58
N LYS A 220 13.69 -13.12 -0.84
CA LYS A 220 14.81 -13.01 -1.78
C LYS A 220 14.48 -13.57 -3.17
N SER A 221 13.29 -14.15 -3.36
CA SER A 221 12.92 -14.73 -4.63
C SER A 221 12.88 -13.67 -5.73
N LYS A 222 13.37 -14.02 -6.92
CA LYS A 222 13.24 -13.17 -8.12
C LYS A 222 11.77 -12.97 -8.53
N LEU A 223 10.85 -13.75 -7.97
CA LEU A 223 9.40 -13.70 -8.23
C LEU A 223 8.62 -12.77 -7.27
N VAL A 224 9.26 -12.18 -6.25
CA VAL A 224 8.59 -11.25 -5.32
C VAL A 224 7.93 -10.07 -6.05
N ALA A 225 8.58 -9.52 -7.07
CA ALA A 225 8.03 -8.42 -7.86
C ALA A 225 6.78 -8.83 -8.64
N GLU A 226 6.76 -10.04 -9.21
CA GLU A 226 5.59 -10.59 -9.90
C GLU A 226 4.45 -10.88 -8.91
N ALA A 227 4.75 -11.51 -7.77
CA ALA A 227 3.78 -11.73 -6.68
C ALA A 227 3.10 -10.42 -6.26
N GLN A 228 3.90 -9.36 -6.07
CA GLN A 228 3.39 -8.05 -5.68
C GLN A 228 2.51 -7.42 -6.77
N ASN A 229 2.86 -7.63 -8.04
CA ASN A 229 2.05 -7.18 -9.18
C ASN A 229 0.71 -7.93 -9.23
N ARG A 230 0.70 -9.24 -8.98
CA ARG A 230 -0.54 -10.04 -8.87
C ARG A 230 -1.45 -9.51 -7.76
N ILE A 231 -0.90 -9.22 -6.57
CA ILE A 231 -1.65 -8.58 -5.48
C ILE A 231 -2.28 -7.26 -5.92
N TYR A 232 -1.51 -6.40 -6.59
CA TYR A 232 -2.02 -5.12 -7.09
C TYR A 232 -3.16 -5.31 -8.08
N ASN A 233 -3.01 -6.21 -9.05
CA ASN A 233 -4.05 -6.47 -10.05
C ASN A 233 -5.32 -7.03 -9.43
N LEU A 234 -5.21 -8.01 -8.52
CA LEU A 234 -6.36 -8.58 -7.82
C LEU A 234 -7.10 -7.52 -6.98
N ALA A 235 -6.36 -6.72 -6.21
CA ALA A 235 -6.94 -5.66 -5.40
C ALA A 235 -7.60 -4.57 -6.27
N TYR A 236 -6.98 -4.21 -7.39
CA TYR A 236 -7.52 -3.24 -8.34
C TYR A 236 -8.80 -3.75 -9.02
N ASN A 237 -8.82 -5.00 -9.48
CA ASN A 237 -9.99 -5.61 -10.10
C ASN A 237 -11.17 -5.66 -9.14
N ASN A 238 -10.95 -6.11 -7.90
CA ASN A 238 -12.00 -6.11 -6.88
C ASN A 238 -12.52 -4.69 -6.58
N THR A 239 -11.65 -3.69 -6.63
CA THR A 239 -12.04 -2.28 -6.45
C THR A 239 -12.89 -1.78 -7.60
N ILE A 240 -12.55 -2.14 -8.85
CA ILE A 240 -13.35 -1.80 -10.03
C ILE A 240 -14.73 -2.47 -9.98
N GLU A 241 -14.82 -3.72 -9.54
CA GLU A 241 -16.09 -4.44 -9.41
C GLU A 241 -17.02 -3.75 -8.41
N GLN A 242 -16.49 -3.30 -7.26
CA GLN A 242 -17.27 -2.54 -6.29
C GLN A 242 -17.63 -1.14 -6.79
N ASN A 243 -16.69 -0.48 -7.47
CA ASN A 243 -16.81 0.87 -8.04
C ASN A 243 -17.34 1.93 -7.05
N THR A 244 -16.97 1.83 -5.77
CA THR A 244 -17.39 2.77 -4.72
C THR A 244 -16.24 3.66 -4.28
N LEU A 245 -16.56 4.85 -3.77
CA LEU A 245 -15.55 5.77 -3.24
C LEU A 245 -14.77 5.14 -2.09
N GLU A 246 -15.44 4.34 -1.26
CA GLU A 246 -14.87 3.60 -0.14
C GLU A 246 -13.84 2.57 -0.61
N ALA A 247 -14.16 1.80 -1.65
CA ALA A 247 -13.26 0.78 -2.20
C ALA A 247 -11.96 1.41 -2.74
N TYR A 248 -12.07 2.48 -3.55
CA TYR A 248 -10.89 3.15 -4.09
C TYR A 248 -10.03 3.83 -3.01
N ASN A 249 -10.65 4.46 -2.00
CA ASN A 249 -9.91 5.01 -0.86
C ASN A 249 -9.21 3.91 -0.06
N GLY A 250 -9.86 2.76 0.17
CA GLY A 250 -9.26 1.61 0.85
C GLY A 250 -8.08 1.04 0.06
N LEU A 251 -8.20 0.95 -1.26
CA LEU A 251 -7.13 0.48 -2.15
C LEU A 251 -5.87 1.35 -2.04
N ILE A 252 -6.02 2.68 -2.17
CA ILE A 252 -4.86 3.58 -2.13
C ILE A 252 -4.25 3.70 -0.73
N GLN A 253 -5.06 3.53 0.32
CA GLN A 253 -4.57 3.48 1.69
C GLN A 253 -3.75 2.22 1.94
N ARG A 254 -4.21 1.06 1.47
CA ARG A 254 -3.52 -0.23 1.65
C ARG A 254 -2.29 -0.35 0.75
N TYR A 255 -2.35 0.22 -0.46
CA TYR A 255 -1.28 0.16 -1.46
C TYR A 255 -0.90 1.57 -1.95
N PRO A 256 -0.20 2.38 -1.12
CA PRO A 256 0.12 3.78 -1.45
C PRO A 256 1.08 3.95 -2.64
N ASN A 257 1.78 2.87 -3.02
CA ASN A 257 2.70 2.78 -4.15
C ASN A 257 2.12 1.97 -5.31
N HIS A 258 0.80 1.80 -5.38
CA HIS A 258 0.15 1.06 -6.46
C HIS A 258 0.55 1.63 -7.84
N PRO A 259 0.91 0.80 -8.84
CA PRO A 259 1.37 1.27 -10.16
C PRO A 259 0.36 2.18 -10.86
N LYS A 260 -0.94 1.94 -10.62
CA LYS A 260 -2.06 2.76 -11.14
C LYS A 260 -2.56 3.84 -10.19
N LYS A 261 -1.70 4.34 -9.27
CA LYS A 261 -2.09 5.32 -8.25
C LYS A 261 -2.80 6.55 -8.81
N GLU A 262 -2.29 7.12 -9.90
CA GLU A 262 -2.88 8.31 -10.53
C GLU A 262 -4.29 8.02 -11.08
N GLU A 263 -4.48 6.87 -11.73
CA GLU A 263 -5.78 6.42 -12.22
C GLU A 263 -6.79 6.25 -11.06
N ILE A 264 -6.34 5.62 -9.96
CA ILE A 264 -7.14 5.46 -8.73
C ILE A 264 -7.51 6.82 -8.15
N GLN A 265 -6.57 7.75 -8.04
CA GLN A 265 -6.81 9.09 -7.51
C GLN A 265 -7.78 9.89 -8.38
N ASN A 266 -7.64 9.81 -9.71
CA ASN A 266 -8.58 10.41 -10.65
C ASN A 266 -10.00 9.84 -10.48
N LYS A 267 -10.11 8.53 -10.21
CA LYS A 267 -11.41 7.89 -9.98
C LYS A 267 -12.02 8.29 -8.63
N ILE A 268 -11.21 8.42 -7.58
CA ILE A 268 -11.63 8.97 -6.28
C ILE A 268 -12.17 10.39 -6.46
N GLU A 269 -11.47 11.23 -7.20
CA GLU A 269 -11.91 12.61 -7.48
C GLU A 269 -13.24 12.63 -8.26
N GLU A 270 -13.35 11.84 -9.33
CA GLU A 270 -14.59 11.71 -10.12
C GLU A 270 -15.78 11.26 -9.27
N LEU A 271 -15.61 10.21 -8.46
CA LEU A 271 -16.67 9.70 -7.58
C LEU A 271 -17.01 10.70 -6.46
N SER A 272 -16.01 11.41 -5.92
CA SER A 272 -16.22 12.46 -4.92
C SER A 272 -16.99 13.66 -5.50
N PHE A 273 -16.76 14.01 -6.77
CA PHE A 273 -17.56 15.02 -7.44
C PHE A 273 -18.98 14.51 -7.73
N LYS A 274 -19.11 13.27 -8.20
CA LYS A 274 -20.41 12.66 -8.49
C LYS A 274 -21.30 12.56 -7.25
N SER A 275 -20.74 12.26 -6.08
CA SER A 275 -21.51 12.21 -4.83
C SER A 275 -22.10 13.56 -4.43
N LEU A 276 -21.52 14.68 -4.86
CA LEU A 276 -22.15 16.01 -4.70
C LEU A 276 -23.52 16.07 -5.38
N SER A 277 -23.73 15.38 -6.50
CA SER A 277 -25.00 15.44 -7.24
C SER A 277 -26.14 14.65 -6.59
N THR A 278 -25.83 13.67 -5.74
CA THR A 278 -26.84 12.77 -5.13
C THR A 278 -27.29 13.23 -3.75
N ASP A 279 -26.40 13.84 -2.97
CA ASP A 279 -26.67 14.32 -1.62
C ASP A 279 -25.91 15.63 -1.37
N PHE A 280 -26.37 16.69 -2.05
CA PHE A 280 -25.66 17.96 -2.05
C PHE A 280 -25.85 18.67 -0.70
N THR A 281 -24.74 18.92 -0.01
CA THR A 281 -24.70 19.75 1.19
C THR A 281 -23.56 20.75 1.08
N MET A 282 -23.66 21.88 1.80
CA MET A 282 -22.54 22.82 1.84
C MET A 282 -21.28 22.18 2.44
N LYS A 283 -21.44 21.25 3.39
CA LYS A 283 -20.29 20.51 3.96
C LYS A 283 -19.64 19.59 2.95
N ALA A 284 -20.41 18.87 2.14
CA ALA A 284 -19.88 18.01 1.10
C ALA A 284 -19.12 18.83 0.04
N TYR A 285 -19.69 19.96 -0.38
CA TYR A 285 -19.03 20.91 -1.28
C TYR A 285 -17.71 21.43 -0.68
N ASP A 286 -17.73 21.97 0.54
CA ASP A 286 -16.52 22.52 1.17
C ASP A 286 -15.44 21.44 1.35
N SER A 287 -15.84 20.21 1.69
CA SER A 287 -14.95 19.05 1.78
C SER A 287 -14.32 18.70 0.44
N PHE A 288 -15.09 18.73 -0.64
CA PHE A 288 -14.60 18.48 -2.00
C PHE A 288 -13.57 19.53 -2.43
N ILE A 289 -13.89 20.83 -2.27
CA ILE A 289 -12.99 21.93 -2.63
C ILE A 289 -11.69 21.87 -1.81
N SER A 290 -11.79 21.56 -0.52
CA SER A 290 -10.63 21.42 0.38
C SER A 290 -9.75 20.23 0.00
N LYS A 291 -10.36 19.07 -0.31
CA LYS A 291 -9.62 17.84 -0.66
C LYS A 291 -9.01 17.90 -2.06
N PHE A 292 -9.67 18.57 -3.01
CA PHE A 292 -9.25 18.62 -4.41
C PHE A 292 -9.19 20.06 -4.96
N PRO A 293 -8.33 20.94 -4.41
CA PRO A 293 -8.32 22.37 -4.78
C PRO A 293 -7.93 22.66 -6.23
N GLN A 294 -7.28 21.69 -6.90
CA GLN A 294 -6.88 21.76 -8.31
C GLN A 294 -7.70 20.82 -9.22
N SER A 295 -8.84 20.32 -8.72
CA SER A 295 -9.70 19.43 -9.49
C SER A 295 -10.18 20.07 -10.80
N LYS A 296 -10.29 19.27 -11.85
CA LYS A 296 -10.95 19.70 -13.11
C LYS A 296 -12.45 19.96 -12.93
N TYR A 297 -13.05 19.47 -11.84
CA TYR A 297 -14.47 19.63 -11.52
C TYR A 297 -14.77 20.90 -10.71
N ILE A 298 -13.77 21.70 -10.30
CA ILE A 298 -13.98 22.93 -9.51
C ILE A 298 -14.98 23.88 -10.18
N ILE A 299 -14.86 24.11 -11.49
CA ILE A 299 -15.78 25.01 -12.21
C ILE A 299 -17.21 24.49 -12.17
N GLN A 300 -17.40 23.17 -12.32
CA GLN A 300 -18.72 22.55 -12.28
C GLN A 300 -19.29 22.58 -10.85
N ALA A 301 -18.49 22.27 -9.83
CA ALA A 301 -18.88 22.38 -8.42
C ALA A 301 -19.30 23.81 -8.04
N ASN A 302 -18.53 24.82 -8.48
CA ASN A 302 -18.85 26.23 -8.26
C ASN A 302 -20.14 26.67 -8.97
N THR A 303 -20.45 26.06 -10.11
CA THR A 303 -21.71 26.32 -10.83
C THR A 303 -22.92 25.84 -10.03
N LEU A 304 -22.81 24.71 -9.31
CA LEU A 304 -23.89 24.15 -8.47
C LEU A 304 -24.25 25.08 -7.30
N ILE A 305 -23.27 25.71 -6.64
CA ILE A 305 -23.54 26.58 -5.49
C ILE A 305 -23.89 28.03 -5.86
N ARG A 306 -23.78 28.41 -7.13
CA ARG A 306 -23.99 29.80 -7.54
C ARG A 306 -25.37 30.36 -7.12
N PRO A 307 -26.50 29.63 -7.31
CA PRO A 307 -27.80 30.10 -6.85
C PRO A 307 -27.89 30.25 -5.33
N ILE A 308 -27.28 29.32 -4.58
CA ILE A 308 -27.23 29.32 -3.12
C ILE A 308 -26.46 30.56 -2.61
N ASN A 309 -25.30 30.84 -3.18
CA ASN A 309 -24.49 32.01 -2.79
C ASN A 309 -25.15 33.35 -3.12
N GLN A 310 -26.04 33.39 -4.12
CA GLN A 310 -26.79 34.58 -4.51
C GLN A 310 -28.10 34.74 -3.71
N ASN A 311 -28.46 33.76 -2.89
CA ASN A 311 -29.68 33.76 -2.12
C ASN A 311 -29.56 34.64 -0.87
N GLU A 312 -30.40 35.67 -0.77
CA GLU A 312 -30.51 36.51 0.43
C GLU A 312 -31.00 35.70 1.65
N TRP A 313 -31.73 34.60 1.42
CA TRP A 313 -32.24 33.67 2.44
C TRP A 313 -31.23 32.55 2.74
N HIS A 314 -29.96 32.88 2.85
CA HIS A 314 -28.89 31.94 3.18
C HIS A 314 -28.17 32.37 4.47
N TRP A 315 -27.68 31.44 5.30
CA TRP A 315 -27.05 31.78 6.59
C TRP A 315 -25.85 32.72 6.43
N LYS A 316 -25.05 32.59 5.35
CA LYS A 316 -23.91 33.48 5.08
C LYS A 316 -24.38 34.91 4.81
N SER A 317 -25.50 35.07 4.12
CA SER A 317 -26.14 36.36 3.86
C SER A 317 -26.64 37.01 5.15
N ASN A 318 -27.00 36.19 6.15
CA ASN A 318 -27.34 36.63 7.51
C ASN A 318 -26.12 36.84 8.43
N GLY A 319 -24.90 36.79 7.88
CA GLY A 319 -23.65 36.97 8.62
C GLY A 319 -23.28 35.79 9.52
N LEU A 320 -23.92 34.63 9.35
CA LEU A 320 -23.64 33.43 10.12
C LEU A 320 -22.52 32.61 9.48
N LYS A 321 -21.68 32.03 10.34
CA LYS A 321 -20.54 31.17 10.02
C LYS A 321 -20.84 29.72 10.41
N GLY A 322 -20.22 28.77 9.71
CA GLY A 322 -20.44 27.34 9.92
C GLY A 322 -21.72 26.81 9.27
N TYR A 323 -22.07 25.56 9.61
CA TYR A 323 -23.25 24.87 9.09
C TYR A 323 -24.42 25.00 10.06
N VAL A 324 -25.05 26.18 10.07
CA VAL A 324 -26.10 26.51 11.03
C VAL A 324 -27.38 25.74 10.71
N LYS A 325 -27.92 25.02 11.68
CA LYS A 325 -29.20 24.32 11.56
C LYS A 325 -30.37 25.20 11.96
N SER A 326 -30.23 25.93 13.06
CA SER A 326 -31.27 26.85 13.53
C SER A 326 -30.69 28.01 14.34
N THR A 327 -31.43 29.12 14.37
CA THR A 327 -31.19 30.22 15.30
C THR A 327 -32.46 30.57 16.04
N THR A 328 -32.34 30.88 17.32
CA THR A 328 -33.43 31.48 18.13
C THR A 328 -32.94 32.82 18.67
N GLU A 329 -33.51 33.91 18.18
CA GLU A 329 -33.18 35.27 18.58
C GLU A 329 -34.32 35.89 19.40
N THR A 330 -34.05 36.25 20.64
CA THR A 330 -34.98 36.96 21.53
C THR A 330 -34.52 38.40 21.67
N SER A 331 -35.40 39.34 21.35
CA SER A 331 -35.17 40.78 21.53
C SER A 331 -35.99 41.33 22.69
N SER A 332 -35.36 42.07 23.60
CA SER A 332 -36.02 42.75 24.72
C SER A 332 -35.58 44.22 24.83
N LYS A 333 -36.52 45.10 25.19
CA LYS A 333 -36.23 46.50 25.52
C LYS A 333 -35.90 46.62 27.01
N GLU A 334 -34.86 47.38 27.33
CA GLU A 334 -34.49 47.62 28.72
C GLU A 334 -35.41 48.68 29.36
N GLY A 335 -35.84 48.47 30.62
CA GLY A 335 -36.70 49.39 31.38
C GLY A 335 -38.22 49.17 31.26
N GLY A 336 -38.68 48.21 30.45
CA GLY A 336 -40.09 47.81 30.38
C GLY A 336 -40.49 46.91 31.55
N LYS A 337 -41.29 47.40 32.49
CA LYS A 337 -42.00 46.54 33.44
C LYS A 337 -42.98 45.65 32.65
N ASN A 338 -42.72 44.34 32.66
CA ASN A 338 -43.46 43.22 32.03
C ASN A 338 -42.82 42.69 30.73
N ASN A 339 -42.61 41.36 30.70
CA ASN A 339 -42.22 40.51 29.57
C ASN A 339 -43.18 40.55 28.36
N SER A 340 -44.09 41.54 28.23
CA SER A 340 -45.13 41.55 27.19
C SER A 340 -44.70 42.08 25.82
N ASN A 341 -43.44 42.51 25.68
CA ASN A 341 -42.92 43.14 24.45
C ASN A 341 -41.69 42.41 23.87
N SER A 342 -41.45 41.15 24.26
CA SER A 342 -40.39 40.35 23.63
C SER A 342 -40.83 39.86 22.25
N THR A 343 -39.90 39.90 21.30
CA THR A 343 -40.06 39.25 19.99
C THR A 343 -39.04 38.12 19.92
N ASP A 344 -39.54 36.91 19.66
CA ASP A 344 -38.74 35.73 19.41
C ASP A 344 -38.77 35.40 17.93
N ILE A 345 -37.59 35.21 17.33
CA ILE A 345 -37.42 34.84 15.93
C ILE A 345 -36.70 33.49 15.89
N ILE A 346 -37.36 32.48 15.33
CA ILE A 346 -36.76 31.17 15.08
C ILE A 346 -36.56 31.04 13.58
N THR A 347 -35.33 30.77 13.15
CA THR A 347 -34.98 30.52 11.75
C THR A 347 -34.41 29.12 11.64
N GLN A 348 -34.90 28.34 10.68
CA GLN A 348 -34.39 27.00 10.38
C GLN A 348 -33.79 26.98 8.97
N TYR A 349 -32.68 26.26 8.84
CA TYR A 349 -31.93 26.14 7.60
C TYR A 349 -31.86 24.68 7.16
N ASN A 350 -31.76 24.44 5.85
CA ASN A 350 -31.37 23.12 5.31
C ASN A 350 -29.84 22.95 5.32
N GLU A 351 -29.32 21.78 4.93
CA GLU A 351 -27.87 21.53 4.86
C GLU A 351 -27.15 22.27 3.71
N LEU A 352 -27.91 22.93 2.84
CA LEU A 352 -27.42 23.89 1.85
C LEU A 352 -27.26 25.30 2.42
N GLY A 353 -27.77 25.53 3.62
CA GLY A 353 -27.77 26.81 4.32
C GLY A 353 -28.84 27.78 3.93
N GLU A 354 -29.82 27.31 3.19
CA GLU A 354 -31.00 28.07 2.80
C GLU A 354 -32.04 28.02 3.92
N VAL A 355 -32.63 29.17 4.23
CA VAL A 355 -33.74 29.26 5.19
C VAL A 355 -34.92 28.50 4.64
N ILE A 356 -35.51 27.60 5.43
CA ILE A 356 -36.72 26.85 5.06
C ILE A 356 -37.95 27.27 5.87
N LEU A 357 -37.71 27.82 7.07
CA LEU A 357 -38.76 28.27 7.98
C LEU A 357 -38.27 29.47 8.78
N GLU A 358 -39.12 30.47 8.90
CA GLU A 358 -38.98 31.54 9.88
C GLU A 358 -40.27 31.67 10.69
N GLN A 359 -40.15 31.66 12.01
CA GLN A 359 -41.26 31.90 12.92
C GLN A 359 -40.95 33.14 13.76
N ILE A 360 -41.87 34.11 13.74
CA ILE A 360 -41.79 35.32 14.53
C ILE A 360 -42.94 35.29 15.54
N THR A 361 -42.62 35.26 16.83
CA THR A 361 -43.58 35.34 17.93
C THR A 361 -43.45 36.72 18.59
N THR A 362 -44.53 37.49 18.64
CA THR A 362 -44.58 38.78 19.36
C THR A 362 -45.78 38.77 20.30
N GLY A 363 -45.53 38.69 21.60
CA GLY A 363 -46.59 38.51 22.59
C GLY A 363 -47.39 37.23 22.32
N LYS A 364 -48.67 37.36 21.93
CA LYS A 364 -49.54 36.21 21.58
C LYS A 364 -49.58 35.91 20.07
N ASP A 365 -49.07 36.82 19.24
CA ASP A 365 -49.15 36.70 17.80
C ASP A 365 -47.98 35.87 17.27
N VAL A 366 -48.29 34.83 16.47
CA VAL A 366 -47.29 33.98 15.82
C VAL A 366 -47.44 34.10 14.31
N LYS A 367 -46.38 34.55 13.65
CA LYS A 367 -46.27 34.55 12.19
C LYS A 367 -45.29 33.47 11.76
N ILE A 368 -45.72 32.61 10.84
CA ILE A 368 -44.89 31.57 10.23
C ILE A 368 -44.72 31.90 8.75
N THR A 369 -43.47 31.86 8.31
CA THR A 369 -43.05 32.03 6.92
C THR A 369 -42.34 30.75 6.48
N GLN A 370 -42.83 30.10 5.43
CA GLN A 370 -42.16 28.96 4.81
C GLN A 370 -41.48 29.41 3.52
N ILE A 371 -40.27 28.92 3.29
CA ILE A 371 -39.48 29.29 2.12
C ILE A 371 -39.21 28.03 1.32
N LEU A 372 -39.52 28.07 0.02
CA LEU A 372 -39.45 26.94 -0.89
C LEU A 372 -38.46 27.21 -2.02
N TYR A 373 -37.72 26.19 -2.41
CA TYR A 373 -36.69 26.25 -3.46
C TYR A 373 -37.00 25.29 -4.61
N HIS A 374 -36.49 25.62 -5.78
CA HIS A 374 -36.49 24.74 -6.94
C HIS A 374 -35.37 23.68 -6.83
N PRO A 375 -35.40 22.60 -7.63
CA PRO A 375 -34.32 21.61 -7.67
C PRO A 375 -32.95 22.16 -8.07
N ASP A 376 -32.91 23.34 -8.69
CA ASP A 376 -31.67 24.07 -9.03
C ASP A 376 -31.23 25.06 -7.92
N PHE A 377 -31.82 24.93 -6.72
CA PHE A 377 -31.56 25.77 -5.53
C PHE A 377 -31.96 27.24 -5.68
N SER A 378 -32.67 27.61 -6.76
CA SER A 378 -33.22 28.95 -6.86
C SER A 378 -34.47 29.11 -5.98
N LEU A 379 -34.63 30.28 -5.36
CA LEU A 379 -35.78 30.58 -4.51
C LEU A 379 -37.07 30.53 -5.34
N SER A 380 -38.01 29.67 -4.97
CA SER A 380 -39.25 29.43 -5.72
C SER A 380 -40.41 30.25 -5.18
N ALA A 381 -40.67 30.13 -3.88
CA ALA A 381 -41.80 30.77 -3.24
C ALA A 381 -41.56 31.05 -1.77
N ILE A 382 -42.21 32.09 -1.26
CA ILE A 382 -42.34 32.36 0.17
C ILE A 382 -43.82 32.31 0.52
N ILE A 383 -44.20 31.44 1.46
CA ILE A 383 -45.57 31.25 1.92
C ILE A 383 -45.72 31.94 3.27
N GLU A 384 -46.72 32.82 3.36
CA GLU A 384 -47.11 33.53 4.57
C GLU A 384 -48.60 33.26 4.86
N SER A 385 -49.08 33.63 6.05
CA SER A 385 -50.48 33.41 6.45
C SER A 385 -51.53 34.05 5.52
N ASN A 386 -51.16 35.11 4.81
CA ASN A 386 -52.07 35.88 3.95
C ASN A 386 -51.98 35.52 2.45
N GLY A 387 -51.05 34.64 2.06
CA GLY A 387 -50.81 34.28 0.66
C GLY A 387 -49.38 33.81 0.40
N ARG A 388 -49.00 33.73 -0.88
CA ARG A 388 -47.66 33.33 -1.30
C ARG A 388 -47.02 34.35 -2.24
N LYS A 389 -45.72 34.54 -2.12
CA LYS A 389 -44.87 35.30 -3.06
C LYS A 389 -44.21 34.29 -3.98
N ARG A 390 -44.51 34.33 -5.27
CA ARG A 390 -43.87 33.51 -6.32
C ARG A 390 -42.71 34.29 -6.93
N TYR A 391 -41.57 33.64 -7.10
CA TYR A 391 -40.37 34.19 -7.71
C TYR A 391 -40.23 33.59 -9.11
N ASP A 392 -40.30 34.43 -10.14
CA ASP A 392 -40.30 33.99 -11.53
C ASP A 392 -38.98 34.42 -12.22
N TYR A 393 -38.25 33.46 -12.79
CA TYR A 393 -36.96 33.67 -13.44
C TYR A 393 -37.08 33.65 -14.97
N LYS A 394 -36.18 34.38 -15.65
CA LYS A 394 -36.01 34.34 -17.11
C LYS A 394 -34.52 34.28 -17.42
N ASN A 395 -34.09 33.27 -18.19
CA ASN A 395 -32.68 33.03 -18.51
C ASN A 395 -31.78 32.94 -17.25
N GLY A 396 -32.28 32.34 -16.17
CA GLY A 396 -31.56 32.20 -14.90
C GLY A 396 -31.49 33.47 -14.03
N LEU A 397 -32.05 34.60 -14.48
CA LEU A 397 -32.10 35.84 -13.70
C LEU A 397 -33.51 36.06 -13.15
N LEU A 398 -33.61 36.49 -11.88
CA LEU A 398 -34.91 36.76 -11.25
C LEU A 398 -35.59 37.92 -11.99
N ASN A 399 -36.74 37.67 -12.60
CA ASN A 399 -37.39 38.64 -13.49
C ASN A 399 -38.54 39.39 -12.80
N LYS A 400 -39.35 38.69 -12.00
CA LYS A 400 -40.45 39.29 -11.24
C LYS A 400 -40.78 38.51 -9.98
N ILE A 401 -41.39 39.20 -9.02
CA ILE A 401 -42.02 38.59 -7.83
C ILE A 401 -43.51 38.92 -7.88
N THR A 402 -44.35 37.91 -7.69
CA THR A 402 -45.82 38.02 -7.75
C THR A 402 -46.44 37.57 -6.42
N PHE A 403 -47.24 38.42 -5.79
CA PHE A 403 -48.06 38.02 -4.64
C PHE A 403 -49.36 37.38 -5.12
N ILE A 404 -49.70 36.24 -4.53
CA ILE A 404 -50.91 35.48 -4.79
C ILE A 404 -51.63 35.34 -3.46
N ASN A 405 -52.77 36.02 -3.31
CA ASN A 405 -53.53 35.98 -2.07
C ASN A 405 -54.33 34.67 -1.91
N SER A 406 -55.00 34.50 -0.77
CA SER A 406 -55.86 33.34 -0.48
C SER A 406 -56.99 33.10 -1.51
N ARG A 407 -57.42 34.13 -2.24
CA ARG A 407 -58.43 34.04 -3.32
C ARG A 407 -57.81 33.81 -4.70
N LYS A 408 -56.53 33.43 -4.78
CA LYS A 408 -55.75 33.23 -6.02
C LYS A 408 -55.63 34.46 -6.92
N LYS A 409 -55.86 35.66 -6.38
CA LYS A 409 -55.66 36.91 -7.12
C LYS A 409 -54.17 37.26 -7.12
N GLU A 410 -53.63 37.49 -8.31
CA GLU A 410 -52.23 37.87 -8.49
C GLU A 410 -52.05 39.40 -8.43
N SER A 411 -50.95 39.84 -7.85
CA SER A 411 -50.52 41.24 -7.81
C SER A 411 -48.99 41.32 -7.89
N PRO A 412 -48.42 42.22 -8.70
CA PRO A 412 -46.96 42.35 -8.78
C PRO A 412 -46.40 42.87 -7.46
N ILE A 413 -45.29 42.30 -7.00
CA ILE A 413 -44.48 42.80 -5.87
C ILE A 413 -43.26 43.53 -6.40
N ALA A 414 -42.53 42.92 -7.33
CA ALA A 414 -41.31 43.51 -7.87
C ALA A 414 -41.03 43.06 -9.30
N ILE A 415 -40.34 43.91 -10.05
CA ILE A 415 -39.71 43.57 -11.35
C ILE A 415 -38.25 44.01 -11.35
N PHE A 416 -37.44 43.31 -12.13
CA PHE A 416 -35.98 43.44 -12.14
C PHE A 416 -35.50 43.67 -13.57
N LYS A 417 -34.54 44.58 -13.73
CA LYS A 417 -33.88 44.86 -15.01
C LYS A 417 -32.38 44.67 -14.87
N TYR A 418 -31.80 44.03 -15.86
CA TYR A 418 -30.38 43.70 -15.91
C TYR A 418 -29.72 44.39 -17.11
N ASP A 419 -28.43 44.64 -17.02
CA ASP A 419 -27.63 45.02 -18.19
C ASP A 419 -27.24 43.79 -19.04
N ASN A 420 -26.50 44.02 -20.13
CA ASN A 420 -26.05 42.96 -21.03
C ASN A 420 -25.09 41.95 -20.35
N GLY A 421 -24.46 42.33 -19.23
CA GLY A 421 -23.60 41.45 -18.42
C GLY A 421 -24.36 40.68 -17.35
N GLY A 422 -25.68 40.84 -17.26
CA GLY A 422 -26.52 40.18 -16.25
C GLY A 422 -26.47 40.84 -14.87
N ARG A 423 -25.96 42.07 -14.75
CA ARG A 423 -25.93 42.81 -13.47
C ARG A 423 -27.26 43.51 -13.25
N LEU A 424 -27.80 43.42 -12.03
CA LEU A 424 -29.08 44.07 -11.68
C LEU A 424 -28.89 45.59 -11.66
N ILE A 425 -29.46 46.31 -12.63
CA ILE A 425 -29.33 47.77 -12.73
C ILE A 425 -30.53 48.51 -12.14
N GLU A 426 -31.71 47.88 -12.11
CA GLU A 426 -32.92 48.49 -11.56
C GLU A 426 -33.87 47.45 -10.98
N ARG A 427 -34.37 47.71 -9.78
CA ARG A 427 -35.49 46.99 -9.15
C ARG A 427 -36.66 47.96 -8.97
N THR A 428 -37.86 47.55 -9.38
CA THR A 428 -39.08 48.31 -9.15
C THR A 428 -40.03 47.52 -8.26
N ASP A 429 -40.32 48.04 -7.07
CA ASP A 429 -41.25 47.46 -6.09
C ASP A 429 -42.63 48.12 -6.16
N TYR A 430 -43.67 47.31 -6.06
CA TYR A 430 -45.08 47.70 -6.07
C TYR A 430 -45.72 47.41 -4.71
N ILE A 431 -46.54 48.34 -4.24
CA ILE A 431 -47.29 48.18 -2.99
C ILE A 431 -48.77 48.21 -3.33
N THR A 432 -49.48 47.14 -2.98
CA THR A 432 -50.93 47.03 -3.21
C THR A 432 -51.67 48.21 -2.60
N GLY A 433 -52.49 48.89 -3.39
CA GLY A 433 -53.28 50.04 -2.95
C GLY A 433 -52.53 51.38 -2.88
N VAL A 434 -51.23 51.41 -3.17
CA VAL A 434 -50.44 52.65 -3.20
C VAL A 434 -50.19 53.07 -4.65
N LYS A 435 -50.48 54.34 -4.98
CA LYS A 435 -50.23 54.89 -6.31
C LYS A 435 -48.73 55.06 -6.56
N GLY A 436 -48.24 54.48 -7.65
CA GLY A 436 -46.84 54.52 -8.06
C GLY A 436 -46.07 53.28 -7.64
N SER A 437 -44.75 53.38 -7.70
CA SER A 437 -43.80 52.31 -7.42
C SER A 437 -42.57 52.88 -6.72
N THR A 438 -41.80 52.03 -6.05
CA THR A 438 -40.48 52.40 -5.54
C THR A 438 -39.44 51.85 -6.49
N ILE A 439 -38.56 52.71 -7.00
CA ILE A 439 -37.51 52.34 -7.95
C ILE A 439 -36.17 52.41 -7.21
N THR A 440 -35.37 51.36 -7.32
CA THR A 440 -34.00 51.29 -6.80
C THR A 440 -33.05 51.02 -7.97
N GLN A 441 -32.13 51.94 -8.22
CA GLN A 441 -31.11 51.83 -9.27
C GLN A 441 -29.76 51.51 -8.65
N TYR A 442 -28.98 50.62 -9.27
CA TYR A 442 -27.69 50.16 -8.76
C TYR A 442 -26.55 50.62 -9.66
N THR A 443 -25.40 50.90 -9.05
CA THR A 443 -24.17 51.32 -9.73
C THR A 443 -23.03 50.42 -9.28
N TYR A 444 -22.24 49.96 -10.24
CA TYR A 444 -21.15 49.00 -10.04
C TYR A 444 -19.80 49.63 -10.41
N ASN A 445 -18.72 49.14 -9.81
CA ASN A 445 -17.37 49.47 -10.21
C ASN A 445 -16.86 48.54 -11.35
N ALA A 446 -15.60 48.72 -11.75
CA ALA A 446 -14.96 47.91 -12.81
C ALA A 446 -14.77 46.42 -12.45
N ASN A 447 -14.88 46.07 -11.16
CA ASN A 447 -14.76 44.70 -10.65
C ASN A 447 -16.14 44.08 -10.35
N ASP A 448 -17.21 44.59 -10.97
CA ASP A 448 -18.59 44.14 -10.80
C ASP A 448 -19.13 44.17 -9.36
N SER A 449 -18.52 44.96 -8.49
CA SER A 449 -19.01 45.17 -7.12
C SER A 449 -19.95 46.37 -7.07
N ILE A 450 -21.09 46.22 -6.38
CA ILE A 450 -22.02 47.33 -6.13
C ILE A 450 -21.31 48.38 -5.29
N ILE A 451 -21.30 49.63 -5.76
CA ILE A 451 -20.73 50.77 -5.02
C ILE A 451 -21.79 51.77 -4.56
N SER A 452 -22.94 51.82 -5.23
CA SER A 452 -24.01 52.76 -4.88
C SER A 452 -25.37 52.23 -5.28
N SER A 453 -26.40 52.62 -4.53
CA SER A 453 -27.80 52.45 -4.91
C SER A 453 -28.58 53.74 -4.69
N LYS A 454 -29.57 54.00 -5.55
CA LYS A 454 -30.45 55.17 -5.48
C LYS A 454 -31.90 54.72 -5.51
N LYS A 455 -32.61 54.98 -4.41
CA LYS A 455 -34.01 54.61 -4.20
C LYS A 455 -34.92 55.83 -4.19
N TYR A 456 -36.06 55.77 -4.88
CA TYR A 456 -37.06 56.85 -4.89
C TYR A 456 -38.45 56.33 -5.24
N LYS A 457 -39.50 57.09 -4.89
CA LYS A 457 -40.87 56.80 -5.33
C LYS A 457 -41.10 57.42 -6.71
N SER A 458 -41.70 56.69 -7.65
CA SER A 458 -41.96 57.18 -9.01
C SER A 458 -42.88 58.42 -9.06
N THR A 459 -43.73 58.61 -8.04
CA THR A 459 -44.57 59.80 -7.87
C THR A 459 -43.83 61.01 -7.29
N THR A 460 -42.70 60.80 -6.62
CA THR A 460 -41.91 61.86 -5.97
C THR A 460 -40.40 61.63 -6.18
N PRO A 461 -39.91 61.64 -7.43
CA PRO A 461 -38.54 61.23 -7.76
C PRO A 461 -37.45 62.15 -7.19
N LYS A 462 -37.83 63.35 -6.73
CA LYS A 462 -36.92 64.28 -6.02
C LYS A 462 -36.58 63.80 -4.61
N ASN A 463 -37.45 63.01 -3.99
CA ASN A 463 -37.19 62.42 -2.68
C ASN A 463 -36.42 61.12 -2.89
N THR A 464 -35.18 61.08 -2.41
CA THR A 464 -34.24 60.00 -2.73
C THR A 464 -33.56 59.49 -1.48
N THR A 465 -33.21 58.20 -1.50
CA THR A 465 -32.27 57.59 -0.56
C THR A 465 -31.11 57.04 -1.38
N ILE A 466 -29.90 57.49 -1.11
CA ILE A 466 -28.68 57.03 -1.77
C ILE A 466 -27.85 56.27 -0.74
N GLN A 467 -27.51 55.01 -1.03
CA GLN A 467 -26.59 54.23 -0.20
C GLN A 467 -25.27 54.04 -0.95
N GLN A 468 -24.15 54.12 -0.22
CA GLN A 468 -22.83 53.78 -0.71
C GLN A 468 -22.35 52.50 -0.06
N TYR A 469 -21.65 51.66 -0.82
CA TYR A 469 -21.23 50.33 -0.40
C TYR A 469 -19.71 50.17 -0.54
N ILE A 470 -19.11 49.45 0.42
CA ILE A 470 -17.73 48.94 0.35
C ILE A 470 -17.80 47.47 0.75
N ASP A 471 -17.24 46.59 -0.08
CA ASP A 471 -17.23 45.14 0.13
C ASP A 471 -18.62 44.56 0.47
N GLY A 472 -19.65 45.04 -0.24
CA GLY A 472 -21.04 44.62 -0.06
C GLY A 472 -21.76 45.23 1.15
N LYS A 473 -21.08 46.01 1.99
CA LYS A 473 -21.66 46.64 3.20
C LYS A 473 -21.98 48.11 2.97
N VAL A 474 -23.13 48.55 3.48
CA VAL A 474 -23.52 49.96 3.45
C VAL A 474 -22.61 50.77 4.37
N VAL A 475 -21.82 51.69 3.83
CA VAL A 475 -20.95 52.57 4.63
C VAL A 475 -21.57 53.95 4.88
N SER A 476 -22.46 54.38 3.99
CA SER A 476 -23.25 55.58 4.19
C SER A 476 -24.62 55.51 3.53
N SER A 477 -25.59 56.22 4.09
CA SER A 477 -26.93 56.40 3.53
C SER A 477 -27.34 57.86 3.64
N THR A 478 -27.68 58.49 2.51
CA THR A 478 -28.16 59.88 2.45
C THR A 478 -29.61 59.89 1.98
N GLU A 479 -30.51 60.32 2.86
CA GLU A 479 -31.92 60.54 2.54
C GLU A 479 -32.17 62.04 2.31
N THR A 480 -32.78 62.38 1.18
CA THR A 480 -33.17 63.75 0.82
C THR A 480 -34.69 63.81 0.65
N ILE A 481 -35.37 64.64 1.45
CA ILE A 481 -36.81 64.86 1.39
C ILE A 481 -37.05 66.38 1.32
N GLY A 482 -37.48 66.87 0.15
CA GLY A 482 -37.60 68.30 -0.10
C GLY A 482 -36.25 69.03 0.10
N LYS A 483 -36.19 69.93 1.10
CA LYS A 483 -34.95 70.66 1.48
C LYS A 483 -34.18 70.01 2.64
N GLN A 484 -34.71 68.94 3.24
CA GLN A 484 -34.07 68.28 4.38
C GLN A 484 -33.20 67.13 3.90
N THR A 485 -32.03 66.99 4.53
CA THR A 485 -31.12 65.87 4.30
C THR A 485 -30.75 65.19 5.61
N THR A 486 -30.89 63.87 5.64
CA THR A 486 -30.46 63.02 6.75
C THR A 486 -29.36 62.10 6.23
N GLN A 487 -28.18 62.12 6.84
CA GLN A 487 -27.09 61.21 6.52
C GLN A 487 -26.84 60.25 7.67
N LYS A 488 -26.60 58.98 7.33
CA LYS A 488 -26.16 57.93 8.26
C LYS A 488 -24.80 57.42 7.81
N ARG A 489 -23.86 57.30 8.73
CA ARG A 489 -22.57 56.64 8.55
C ARG A 489 -22.51 55.36 9.37
N TYR A 490 -22.05 54.28 8.77
CA TYR A 490 -22.04 52.94 9.35
C TYR A 490 -20.59 52.50 9.56
N THR A 491 -20.30 51.88 10.70
CA THR A 491 -18.98 51.36 11.03
C THR A 491 -19.11 49.91 11.48
N TYR A 492 -18.23 49.05 10.97
CA TYR A 492 -18.24 47.62 11.22
C TYR A 492 -16.95 47.20 11.94
N ASN A 493 -16.98 46.10 12.68
CA ASN A 493 -15.78 45.47 13.23
C ASN A 493 -15.14 44.48 12.25
N ASP A 494 -14.00 43.90 12.64
CA ASP A 494 -13.24 42.93 11.83
C ASP A 494 -13.99 41.62 11.57
N LYS A 495 -14.95 41.26 12.44
CA LYS A 495 -15.85 40.11 12.22
C LYS A 495 -16.97 40.43 11.24
N GLY A 496 -17.16 41.71 10.95
CA GLY A 496 -18.08 42.23 9.99
C GLY A 496 -19.41 42.73 10.54
N ASP A 497 -19.59 42.75 11.86
CA ASP A 497 -20.81 43.21 12.54
C ASP A 497 -20.84 44.74 12.66
N LEU A 498 -22.04 45.32 12.61
CA LEU A 498 -22.25 46.76 12.69
C LEU A 498 -22.04 47.26 14.13
N ILE A 499 -21.02 48.07 14.38
CA ILE A 499 -20.71 48.57 15.74
C ILE A 499 -21.18 50.01 15.99
N LYS A 500 -21.41 50.80 14.93
CA LYS A 500 -21.86 52.19 15.09
C LYS A 500 -22.66 52.69 13.89
N ILE A 501 -23.71 53.46 14.18
CA ILE A 501 -24.43 54.31 13.23
C ILE A 501 -24.39 55.74 13.76
N THR A 502 -23.83 56.66 12.98
CA THR A 502 -23.89 58.11 13.27
C THR A 502 -24.94 58.73 12.37
N THR A 503 -25.98 59.34 12.94
CA THR A 503 -27.03 60.04 12.19
C THR A 503 -26.87 61.55 12.32
N THR A 504 -26.70 62.23 11.19
CA THR A 504 -26.66 63.69 11.07
C THR A 504 -27.87 64.19 10.29
N LYS A 505 -28.56 65.21 10.80
CA LYS A 505 -29.64 65.89 10.10
C LYS A 505 -29.20 67.31 9.76
N ASN A 506 -29.23 67.68 8.47
CA ASN A 506 -28.76 68.97 7.97
C ASN A 506 -27.36 69.36 8.52
N ASN A 507 -26.43 68.41 8.50
CA ASN A 507 -25.04 68.56 9.00
C ASN A 507 -24.90 68.84 10.50
N LYS A 508 -25.92 68.55 11.32
CA LYS A 508 -25.81 68.50 12.78
C LYS A 508 -25.93 67.06 13.26
N ASP A 509 -25.01 66.60 14.09
CA ASP A 509 -25.10 65.30 14.74
C ASP A 509 -26.32 65.29 15.67
N THR A 510 -27.22 64.32 15.47
CA THR A 510 -28.47 64.25 16.23
C THR A 510 -28.59 62.97 17.04
N GLU A 511 -27.96 61.88 16.60
CA GLU A 511 -28.09 60.59 17.27
C GLU A 511 -26.93 59.66 16.91
N ASN A 512 -26.37 58.99 17.92
CA ASN A 512 -25.42 57.90 17.76
C ASN A 512 -26.04 56.61 18.28
N THR A 513 -26.05 55.58 17.44
CA THR A 513 -26.35 54.21 17.86
C THR A 513 -25.05 53.41 17.90
N THR A 514 -24.77 52.71 18.99
CA THR A 514 -23.60 51.81 19.10
C THR A 514 -24.05 50.40 19.47
N TYR A 515 -23.24 49.42 19.10
CA TYR A 515 -23.52 48.01 19.35
C TYR A 515 -22.32 47.33 19.98
N GLU A 516 -22.58 46.50 20.98
CA GLU A 516 -21.61 45.63 21.62
C GLU A 516 -22.04 44.17 21.44
N TYR A 517 -21.06 43.28 21.29
CA TYR A 517 -21.30 41.89 20.92
C TYR A 517 -20.53 40.90 21.81
N LEU A 518 -21.18 39.79 22.12
CA LEU A 518 -20.53 38.56 22.58
C LEU A 518 -20.62 37.50 21.49
N TYR A 519 -19.64 36.60 21.41
CA TYR A 519 -19.49 35.62 20.34
C TYR A 519 -19.38 34.19 20.88
N ASP A 520 -19.78 33.22 20.06
CA ASP A 520 -19.40 31.82 20.24
C ASP A 520 -18.02 31.52 19.62
N GLU A 521 -17.57 30.27 19.74
CA GLU A 521 -16.28 29.79 19.22
C GLU A 521 -16.18 29.83 17.69
N THR A 522 -17.31 29.77 16.99
CA THR A 522 -17.36 29.89 15.52
C THR A 522 -17.31 31.35 15.05
N GLY A 523 -17.34 32.29 15.99
CA GLY A 523 -17.30 33.74 15.73
C GLY A 523 -18.65 34.30 15.32
N ASN A 524 -19.76 33.62 15.62
CA ASN A 524 -21.12 34.14 15.50
C ASN A 524 -21.52 34.84 16.78
N TRP A 525 -22.20 35.99 16.70
CA TRP A 525 -22.61 36.68 17.91
C TRP A 525 -23.78 35.96 18.61
N THR A 526 -23.71 35.88 19.93
CA THR A 526 -24.73 35.25 20.81
C THR A 526 -25.47 36.28 21.66
N LYS A 527 -24.89 37.48 21.81
CA LYS A 527 -25.54 38.62 22.44
C LYS A 527 -25.19 39.89 21.69
N GLN A 528 -26.18 40.74 21.46
CA GLN A 528 -26.01 42.11 20.95
C GLN A 528 -26.66 43.08 21.93
N SER A 529 -25.91 44.07 22.38
CA SER A 529 -26.42 45.20 23.16
C SER A 529 -26.40 46.46 22.31
N MET A 530 -27.56 47.06 22.06
CA MET A 530 -27.72 48.28 21.27
C MET A 530 -27.95 49.48 22.19
N PHE A 531 -27.13 50.51 22.06
CA PHE A 531 -27.19 51.75 22.82
C PHE A 531 -27.58 52.91 21.91
N ILE A 532 -28.43 53.80 22.40
CA ILE A 532 -28.77 55.07 21.73
C ILE A 532 -28.23 56.20 22.61
N ASN A 533 -27.33 57.01 22.06
CA ASN A 533 -26.64 58.09 22.75
C ASN A 533 -26.03 57.65 24.10
N GLY A 534 -25.46 56.43 24.13
CA GLY A 534 -24.84 55.83 25.32
C GLY A 534 -25.81 55.16 26.30
N THR A 535 -27.13 55.27 26.09
CA THR A 535 -28.13 54.59 26.92
C THR A 535 -28.51 53.24 26.29
N LEU A 536 -28.38 52.14 27.04
CA LEU A 536 -28.78 50.82 26.58
C LEU A 536 -30.29 50.81 26.27
N ASN A 537 -30.64 50.30 25.09
CA ASN A 537 -31.99 50.39 24.54
C ASN A 537 -32.59 49.01 24.26
N ILE A 538 -31.84 48.16 23.56
CA ILE A 538 -32.26 46.82 23.16
C ILE A 538 -31.15 45.84 23.49
N VAL A 539 -31.51 44.71 24.10
CA VAL A 539 -30.65 43.54 24.20
C VAL A 539 -31.25 42.44 23.34
N ARG A 540 -30.41 41.82 22.51
CA ARG A 540 -30.76 40.62 21.76
C ARG A 540 -29.89 39.47 22.22
N GLN A 541 -30.52 38.33 22.43
CA GLN A 541 -29.83 37.07 22.70
C GLN A 541 -30.12 36.11 21.57
N ARG A 542 -29.10 35.37 21.15
CA ARG A 542 -29.18 34.42 20.05
C ARG A 542 -28.60 33.08 20.49
N ALA A 543 -29.43 32.05 20.45
CA ALA A 543 -28.98 30.66 20.51
C ALA A 543 -28.81 30.13 19.08
N ILE A 544 -27.77 29.34 18.84
CA ILE A 544 -27.42 28.79 17.53
C ILE A 544 -27.21 27.29 17.67
N GLU A 545 -27.86 26.52 16.80
CA GLU A 545 -27.65 25.09 16.65
C GLU A 545 -26.94 24.82 15.33
N TYR A 546 -25.96 23.92 15.31
CA TYR A 546 -25.20 23.53 14.11
C TYR A 546 -25.51 22.10 13.71
N PHE A 547 -25.45 21.79 12.42
CA PHE A 547 -25.60 20.42 11.90
C PHE A 547 -24.46 19.49 12.35
N TYR A 548 -23.25 20.03 12.45
CA TYR A 548 -22.05 19.30 12.81
C TYR A 548 -21.36 20.06 13.94
N LYS A 549 -21.04 19.35 15.02
CA LYS A 549 -20.31 19.88 16.17
C LYS A 549 -18.81 19.87 15.94
#